data_AF-A0A8K0WKS0-F1
#
_entry.id   AF-A0A8K0WKS0-F1
#
_cell.length_a   1.000
_cell.length_b   1.000
_cell.length_c   1.000
_cell.angle_alpha   90.00
_cell.angle_beta   90.00
_cell.angle_gamma   90.00
#
_symmetry.space_group_name_H-M   'P 1'
#
loop_
_entity.id
_entity.type
_entity.pdbx_description
1 polymer ?
#
loop_
_entity_poly.entity_id
_entity_poly.type
_entity_poly.pdbx_seq_one_letter_code
_entity_poly.pdbx_strand_id
1 'polypeptide(L)'
;MDGGVLFDVGNFLRTLGLDRSKKDKSGLYVEDLDLILHYLYVRDGFVYTHERLRVQLALILIIAGATATRPNALIGNVLYKHVEFQLFPPSPGGTRPRLGLEFSLVNVKKSAGSSKILVFGFHEEHTLLHDPVLHMLALAFADGAFLNEFSSPEQIYEIEVPSHVDRVRIPWKAKWQDRAIFRSIEGLEVSASKALKYGRTRDDLVRLGRALGYAKILQFYDIRRGSGKKLNGEYYMTDLIGNDTQAIIFGGDPQTDFVNMMGRLERHGLAPTELTEEQKQEVRDSPELLECRQKISEALVLLKKQGYRSYVAAKKAGKGQDYEKHKKRLDSLRKKLESQRLKEEIAAFHKTIHGKEIAQQLNGMKPTKDALAPSTDEYELEERTEVVGLFSQAPYVTTHEELFQCRLKLVSALARLCNRRESP
;
A
#
# COMPACT_ATOMS: atom_id res chain seq x y z
N MET A 1 10.79 8.33 -38.56
CA MET A 1 11.43 9.30 -37.67
C MET A 1 12.92 9.10 -37.81
N ASP A 2 13.64 10.15 -38.19
CA ASP A 2 15.05 10.08 -38.52
C ASP A 2 15.89 9.74 -37.27
N GLY A 3 16.75 8.72 -37.38
CA GLY A 3 17.55 8.20 -36.27
C GLY A 3 18.55 9.21 -35.69
N GLY A 4 18.84 10.30 -36.43
CA GLY A 4 19.76 11.36 -36.01
C GLY A 4 19.28 12.14 -34.79
N VAL A 5 17.98 12.46 -34.70
CA VAL A 5 17.45 13.22 -33.55
C VAL A 5 17.51 12.39 -32.26
N LEU A 6 17.22 11.08 -32.34
CA LEU A 6 17.35 10.19 -31.18
C LEU A 6 18.81 10.01 -30.75
N PHE A 7 19.74 10.00 -31.71
CA PHE A 7 21.18 9.94 -31.44
C PHE A 7 21.68 11.22 -30.76
N ASP A 8 21.26 12.39 -31.25
CA ASP A 8 21.64 13.70 -30.69
C ASP A 8 21.05 13.92 -29.30
N VAL A 9 19.77 13.58 -29.10
CA VAL A 9 19.14 13.58 -27.77
C VAL A 9 19.85 12.60 -26.85
N GLY A 10 20.19 11.41 -27.34
CA GLY A 10 20.96 10.42 -26.60
C GLY A 10 22.29 10.96 -26.10
N ASN A 11 23.05 11.65 -26.96
CA ASN A 11 24.33 12.27 -26.61
C ASN A 11 24.16 13.46 -25.67
N PHE A 12 23.13 14.29 -25.86
CA PHE A 12 22.81 15.40 -24.96
C PHE A 12 22.42 14.89 -23.56
N LEU A 13 21.59 13.85 -23.46
CA LEU A 13 21.25 13.24 -22.17
C LEU A 13 22.51 12.74 -21.42
N ARG A 14 23.58 12.40 -22.16
CA ARG A 14 24.85 11.98 -21.54
C ARG A 14 25.60 13.12 -20.86
N THR A 15 25.45 14.35 -21.33
CA THR A 15 26.13 15.54 -20.76
C THR A 15 25.46 16.02 -19.48
N LEU A 16 24.19 15.64 -19.24
CA LEU A 16 23.41 16.07 -18.08
C LEU A 16 23.81 15.40 -16.76
N GLY A 17 24.80 14.50 -16.74
CA GLY A 17 25.24 13.82 -15.51
C GLY A 17 24.14 12.99 -14.83
N LEU A 18 23.13 12.55 -15.59
CA LEU A 18 22.02 11.75 -15.06
C LEU A 18 22.53 10.43 -14.48
N ASP A 19 21.95 10.02 -13.35
CA ASP A 19 22.19 8.70 -12.78
C ASP A 19 21.75 7.62 -13.77
N ARG A 20 22.72 6.80 -14.21
CA ARG A 20 22.50 5.67 -15.14
C ARG A 20 22.58 4.32 -14.46
N SER A 21 22.67 4.30 -13.13
CA SER A 21 22.66 3.06 -12.37
C SER A 21 21.38 2.28 -12.71
N LYS A 22 21.54 0.97 -12.90
CA LYS A 22 20.39 0.11 -13.16
C LYS A 22 19.54 0.11 -11.89
N LYS A 23 18.30 0.59 -11.99
CA LYS A 23 17.35 0.51 -10.89
C LYS A 23 17.03 -0.95 -10.61
N ASP A 24 17.22 -1.37 -9.36
CA ASP A 24 16.87 -2.70 -8.87
C ASP A 24 15.38 -3.04 -9.15
N LYS A 25 15.18 -4.18 -9.81
CA LYS A 25 13.87 -4.75 -10.17
C LYS A 25 13.58 -5.98 -9.31
N SER A 26 12.90 -5.74 -8.21
CA SER A 26 12.37 -6.78 -7.33
C SER A 26 10.90 -7.10 -7.64
N GLY A 27 10.48 -8.27 -7.21
CA GLY A 27 9.08 -8.70 -7.16
C GLY A 27 8.61 -8.79 -5.70
N LEU A 28 7.34 -8.49 -5.47
CA LEU A 28 6.64 -8.74 -4.21
C LEU A 28 5.63 -9.86 -4.48
N TYR A 29 5.75 -10.98 -3.79
CA TYR A 29 4.96 -12.20 -4.03
C TYR A 29 3.78 -12.30 -3.05
N VAL A 30 2.95 -13.34 -3.20
CA VAL A 30 1.72 -13.48 -2.38
C VAL A 30 2.05 -13.53 -0.89
N GLU A 31 3.14 -14.19 -0.51
CA GLU A 31 3.58 -14.30 0.88
C GLU A 31 4.06 -12.97 1.46
N ASP A 32 4.54 -12.05 0.61
CA ASP A 32 4.87 -10.68 1.03
C ASP A 32 3.60 -9.84 1.15
N LEU A 33 2.62 -10.04 0.26
CA LEU A 33 1.32 -9.36 0.32
C LEU A 33 0.54 -9.78 1.58
N ASP A 34 0.51 -11.07 1.90
CA ASP A 34 -0.11 -11.61 3.12
C ASP A 34 0.51 -11.00 4.37
N LEU A 35 1.84 -10.91 4.41
CA LEU A 35 2.55 -10.27 5.52
C LEU A 35 2.18 -8.78 5.65
N ILE A 36 2.09 -8.06 4.53
CA ILE A 36 1.73 -6.64 4.52
C ILE A 36 0.29 -6.43 4.99
N LEU A 37 -0.66 -7.24 4.49
CA LEU A 37 -2.07 -7.16 4.86
C LEU A 37 -2.28 -7.58 6.32
N HIS A 38 -1.61 -8.64 6.76
CA HIS A 38 -1.61 -9.04 8.16
C HIS A 38 -1.07 -7.94 9.05
N TYR A 39 0.06 -7.32 8.70
CA TYR A 39 0.57 -6.19 9.48
C TYR A 39 -0.43 -5.03 9.50
N LEU A 40 -0.94 -4.61 8.35
CA LEU A 40 -1.91 -3.51 8.20
C LEU A 40 -3.15 -3.69 9.09
N TYR A 41 -3.65 -4.91 9.26
CA TYR A 41 -4.84 -5.17 10.05
C TYR A 41 -4.59 -5.67 11.47
N VAL A 42 -3.48 -6.35 11.76
CA VAL A 42 -3.30 -7.02 13.06
C VAL A 42 -2.25 -6.32 13.92
N ARG A 43 -1.26 -5.64 13.32
CA ARG A 43 -0.09 -5.12 14.05
C ARG A 43 0.18 -3.62 13.84
N ASP A 44 -0.49 -3.00 12.88
CA ASP A 44 -0.22 -1.62 12.50
C ASP A 44 -0.89 -0.66 13.49
N GLY A 45 -0.11 -0.17 14.45
CA GLY A 45 -0.49 0.88 15.40
C GLY A 45 -0.49 2.30 14.81
N PHE A 46 -0.32 2.45 13.50
CA PHE A 46 -0.43 3.76 12.86
C PHE A 46 -1.89 4.27 12.89
N VAL A 47 -2.06 5.47 13.43
CA VAL A 47 -3.32 6.20 13.52
C VAL A 47 -3.62 6.89 12.18
N TYR A 48 -4.64 6.43 11.47
CA TYR A 48 -5.11 7.12 10.27
C TYR A 48 -6.09 8.22 10.66
N THR A 49 -5.99 9.39 9.99
CA THR A 49 -7.01 10.46 10.11
C THR A 49 -8.44 9.93 9.92
N HIS A 50 -8.57 8.90 9.09
CA HIS A 50 -9.82 8.19 8.90
C HIS A 50 -9.51 6.74 8.53
N GLU A 51 -10.10 5.79 9.25
CA GLU A 51 -9.81 4.36 9.11
C GLU A 51 -10.28 3.76 7.77
N ARG A 52 -11.13 4.46 7.00
CA ARG A 52 -11.41 4.13 5.60
C ARG A 52 -10.14 4.01 4.76
N LEU A 53 -9.10 4.79 5.07
CA LEU A 53 -7.83 4.72 4.35
C LEU A 53 -7.16 3.35 4.48
N ARG A 54 -7.27 2.71 5.64
CA ARG A 54 -6.75 1.35 5.89
C ARG A 54 -7.45 0.33 4.99
N VAL A 55 -8.78 0.34 4.98
CA VAL A 55 -9.61 -0.59 4.21
C VAL A 55 -9.41 -0.38 2.69
N GLN A 56 -9.36 0.87 2.24
CA GLN A 56 -9.07 1.20 0.84
C GLN A 56 -7.66 0.75 0.44
N LEU A 57 -6.66 0.93 1.30
CA LEU A 57 -5.29 0.50 1.02
C LEU A 57 -5.21 -1.01 0.86
N ALA A 58 -5.83 -1.78 1.76
CA ALA A 58 -5.88 -3.24 1.64
C ALA A 58 -6.44 -3.68 0.29
N LEU A 59 -7.63 -3.17 -0.08
CA LEU A 59 -8.23 -3.49 -1.37
C LEU A 59 -7.36 -3.07 -2.56
N ILE A 60 -6.73 -1.89 -2.50
CA ILE A 60 -5.82 -1.44 -3.57
C ILE A 60 -4.65 -2.42 -3.72
N LEU A 61 -4.05 -2.89 -2.61
CA LEU A 61 -2.95 -3.85 -2.64
C LEU A 61 -3.39 -5.20 -3.21
N ILE A 62 -4.57 -5.68 -2.82
CA ILE A 62 -5.18 -6.92 -3.33
C ILE A 62 -5.41 -6.84 -4.85
N ILE A 63 -6.09 -5.79 -5.33
CA ILE A 63 -6.36 -5.64 -6.76
C ILE A 63 -5.07 -5.40 -7.55
N ALA A 64 -4.10 -4.66 -7.01
CA ALA A 64 -2.80 -4.49 -7.66
C ALA A 64 -2.05 -5.83 -7.78
N GLY A 65 -2.09 -6.65 -6.73
CA GLY A 65 -1.53 -8.00 -6.69
C GLY A 65 -2.22 -8.94 -7.67
N ALA A 66 -3.54 -9.00 -7.68
CA ALA A 66 -4.26 -9.97 -8.50
C ALA A 66 -4.26 -9.61 -10.00
N THR A 67 -4.08 -8.34 -10.36
CA THR A 67 -4.20 -7.89 -11.77
C THR A 67 -2.88 -7.53 -12.44
N ALA A 68 -1.79 -7.34 -11.67
CA ALA A 68 -0.52 -6.80 -12.16
C ALA A 68 -0.68 -5.50 -12.98
N THR A 69 -1.70 -4.70 -12.70
CA THR A 69 -2.00 -3.49 -13.47
C THR A 69 -1.13 -2.29 -13.04
N ARG A 70 -1.14 -1.22 -13.84
CA ARG A 70 -0.35 -0.02 -13.48
C ARG A 70 -1.08 0.70 -12.36
N PRO A 71 -0.37 1.30 -11.39
CA PRO A 71 -1.02 1.96 -10.25
C PRO A 71 -2.02 3.03 -10.69
N ASN A 72 -1.70 3.80 -11.73
CA ASN A 72 -2.58 4.84 -12.27
C ASN A 72 -3.83 4.30 -12.97
N ALA A 73 -3.90 3.02 -13.34
CA ALA A 73 -5.14 2.44 -13.85
C ALA A 73 -6.15 2.14 -12.73
N LEU A 74 -5.64 1.89 -11.52
CA LEU A 74 -6.40 1.52 -10.33
C LEU A 74 -6.67 2.73 -9.42
N ILE A 75 -5.61 3.40 -8.99
CA ILE A 75 -5.68 4.48 -7.99
C ILE A 75 -6.09 5.78 -8.68
N GLY A 76 -7.17 6.38 -8.17
CA GLY A 76 -7.70 7.65 -8.66
C GLY A 76 -8.68 7.56 -9.83
N ASN A 77 -8.91 6.37 -10.41
CA ASN A 77 -9.67 6.21 -11.65
C ASN A 77 -10.84 5.21 -11.56
N VAL A 78 -10.93 4.44 -10.47
CA VAL A 78 -11.98 3.43 -10.29
C VAL A 78 -13.22 4.06 -9.66
N LEU A 79 -14.34 3.95 -10.36
CA LEU A 79 -15.66 4.43 -9.99
C LEU A 79 -16.59 3.24 -9.74
N TYR A 80 -17.68 3.44 -9.02
CA TYR A 80 -18.65 2.36 -8.77
C TYR A 80 -19.18 1.73 -10.05
N LYS A 81 -19.43 2.50 -11.12
CA LYS A 81 -19.88 1.94 -12.41
C LYS A 81 -18.86 1.01 -13.10
N HIS A 82 -17.61 1.00 -12.63
CA HIS A 82 -16.58 0.10 -13.14
C HIS A 82 -16.56 -1.23 -12.38
N VAL A 83 -17.39 -1.40 -11.35
CA VAL A 83 -17.40 -2.59 -10.51
C VAL A 83 -18.82 -3.09 -10.38
N GLU A 84 -19.01 -4.40 -10.33
CA GLU A 84 -20.33 -5.00 -10.21
C GLU A 84 -20.30 -6.30 -9.41
N PHE A 85 -21.28 -6.46 -8.53
CA PHE A 85 -21.55 -7.74 -7.88
C PHE A 85 -22.56 -8.56 -8.67
N GLN A 86 -22.28 -9.86 -8.81
CA GLN A 86 -23.13 -10.82 -9.51
C GLN A 86 -23.34 -12.05 -8.63
N LEU A 87 -24.60 -12.39 -8.35
CA LEU A 87 -25.00 -13.60 -7.64
C LEU A 87 -25.30 -14.70 -8.64
N PHE A 88 -24.69 -15.86 -8.43
CA PHE A 88 -24.90 -17.07 -9.21
C PHE A 88 -25.61 -18.14 -8.39
N PRO A 89 -26.30 -19.09 -9.03
CA PRO A 89 -26.86 -20.24 -8.33
C PRO A 89 -25.79 -21.00 -7.52
N PRO A 90 -26.20 -21.70 -6.46
CA PRO A 90 -25.32 -22.58 -5.71
C PRO A 90 -24.56 -23.55 -6.62
N SER A 91 -23.32 -23.87 -6.26
CA SER A 91 -22.63 -25.02 -6.88
C SER A 91 -23.40 -26.31 -6.62
N PRO A 92 -23.23 -27.37 -7.43
CA PRO A 92 -23.79 -28.68 -7.14
C PRO A 92 -23.47 -29.13 -5.70
N GLY A 93 -24.50 -29.43 -4.90
CA GLY A 93 -24.37 -29.80 -3.48
C GLY A 93 -24.24 -28.62 -2.50
N GLY A 94 -24.17 -27.39 -2.99
CA GLY A 94 -24.24 -26.18 -2.18
C GLY A 94 -25.67 -25.70 -1.96
N THR A 95 -25.90 -25.01 -0.84
CA THR A 95 -27.21 -24.44 -0.49
C THR A 95 -27.26 -22.92 -0.62
N ARG A 96 -26.09 -22.26 -0.73
CA ARG A 96 -25.95 -20.80 -0.77
C ARG A 96 -25.58 -20.30 -2.18
N PRO A 97 -26.10 -19.14 -2.61
CA PRO A 97 -25.68 -18.53 -3.87
C PRO A 97 -24.20 -18.13 -3.80
N ARG A 98 -23.56 -18.00 -4.96
CA ARG A 98 -22.14 -17.62 -5.08
C ARG A 98 -22.03 -16.17 -5.49
N LEU A 99 -21.24 -15.39 -4.76
CA LEU A 99 -21.03 -13.98 -5.07
C LEU A 99 -19.74 -13.80 -5.89
N GLY A 100 -19.89 -13.27 -7.09
CA GLY A 100 -18.80 -12.82 -7.95
C GLY A 100 -18.69 -11.30 -7.97
N LEU A 101 -17.47 -10.82 -8.17
CA LEU A 101 -17.15 -9.41 -8.33
C LEU A 101 -16.48 -9.20 -9.69
N GLU A 102 -17.13 -8.44 -10.56
CA GLU A 102 -16.55 -7.96 -11.80
C GLU A 102 -15.89 -6.59 -11.57
N PHE A 103 -14.64 -6.42 -12.00
CA PHE A 103 -13.86 -5.21 -11.77
C PHE A 103 -13.19 -4.75 -13.07
N SER A 104 -13.59 -3.57 -13.54
CA SER A 104 -13.11 -2.96 -14.77
C SER A 104 -12.06 -1.88 -14.53
N LEU A 105 -10.96 -1.94 -15.26
CA LEU A 105 -9.93 -0.91 -15.33
C LEU A 105 -9.95 -0.25 -16.71
N VAL A 106 -10.45 0.98 -16.77
CA VAL A 106 -10.77 1.67 -18.03
C VAL A 106 -9.57 2.40 -18.66
N ASN A 107 -8.61 2.85 -17.84
CA ASN A 107 -7.49 3.71 -18.27
C ASN A 107 -6.16 2.95 -18.40
N VAL A 108 -6.17 1.72 -18.93
CA VAL A 108 -4.96 0.91 -19.09
C VAL A 108 -4.20 1.26 -20.37
N LYS A 109 -3.02 1.89 -20.24
CA LYS A 109 -2.15 2.29 -21.37
C LYS A 109 -1.55 1.10 -22.15
N LYS A 110 -1.58 1.13 -23.50
CA LYS A 110 -0.78 0.29 -24.40
C LYS A 110 0.52 0.98 -24.88
N SER A 111 1.39 0.20 -25.54
CA SER A 111 2.65 0.63 -26.17
C SER A 111 2.48 1.64 -27.32
N ALA A 112 1.26 1.92 -27.78
CA ALA A 112 0.96 2.85 -28.88
C ALA A 112 -0.04 3.96 -28.53
N GLY A 113 -0.24 4.26 -27.24
CA GLY A 113 -1.09 5.38 -26.79
C GLY A 113 -2.59 5.11 -26.68
N SER A 114 -3.12 4.01 -27.25
CA SER A 114 -4.53 3.61 -27.06
C SER A 114 -4.80 3.05 -25.64
N SER A 115 -5.93 3.41 -25.02
CA SER A 115 -6.44 2.75 -23.81
C SER A 115 -7.23 1.47 -24.15
N LYS A 116 -7.24 0.50 -23.25
CA LYS A 116 -8.17 -0.64 -23.27
C LYS A 116 -8.83 -0.77 -21.91
N ILE A 117 -10.09 -1.19 -21.90
CA ILE A 117 -10.78 -1.65 -20.69
C ILE A 117 -10.37 -3.10 -20.43
N LEU A 118 -9.79 -3.36 -19.26
CA LEU A 118 -9.55 -4.72 -18.78
C LEU A 118 -10.59 -5.04 -17.72
N VAL A 119 -11.30 -6.16 -17.88
CA VAL A 119 -12.32 -6.65 -16.96
C VAL A 119 -11.76 -7.88 -16.25
N PHE A 120 -11.81 -7.89 -14.93
CA PHE A 120 -11.34 -8.99 -14.09
C PHE A 120 -12.53 -9.54 -13.29
N GLY A 121 -12.66 -10.86 -13.25
CA GLY A 121 -13.60 -11.54 -12.36
C GLY A 121 -12.88 -11.97 -11.08
N PHE A 122 -13.50 -11.72 -9.94
CA PHE A 122 -13.05 -12.17 -8.63
C PHE A 122 -14.14 -13.00 -7.96
N HIS A 123 -13.72 -13.97 -7.15
CA HIS A 123 -14.57 -14.74 -6.27
C HIS A 123 -14.12 -14.57 -4.82
N GLU A 124 -14.93 -15.05 -3.90
CA GLU A 124 -14.58 -15.09 -2.48
C GLU A 124 -13.36 -15.99 -2.24
N GLU A 125 -12.46 -15.57 -1.36
CA GLU A 125 -11.21 -16.29 -1.05
C GLU A 125 -11.27 -16.94 0.33
N HIS A 126 -10.57 -18.05 0.52
CA HIS A 126 -10.47 -18.69 1.84
C HIS A 126 -9.59 -17.88 2.80
N THR A 127 -8.51 -17.28 2.28
CA THR A 127 -7.68 -16.35 3.04
C THR A 127 -8.33 -14.97 3.05
N LEU A 128 -9.11 -14.68 4.10
CA LEU A 128 -9.92 -13.45 4.18
C LEU A 128 -9.10 -12.16 4.10
N LEU A 129 -7.81 -12.18 4.47
CA LEU A 129 -6.91 -11.02 4.39
C LEU A 129 -6.81 -10.44 2.99
N HIS A 130 -6.80 -11.29 1.95
CA HIS A 130 -6.68 -10.87 0.56
C HIS A 130 -7.94 -11.09 -0.28
N ASP A 131 -9.10 -11.29 0.36
CA ASP A 131 -10.40 -11.46 -0.32
C ASP A 131 -10.89 -10.11 -0.89
N PRO A 132 -10.88 -9.90 -2.23
CA PRO A 132 -11.32 -8.63 -2.82
C PRO A 132 -12.84 -8.41 -2.71
N VAL A 133 -13.64 -9.49 -2.67
CA VAL A 133 -15.11 -9.42 -2.57
C VAL A 133 -15.49 -8.89 -1.20
N LEU A 134 -14.89 -9.45 -0.14
CA LEU A 134 -15.06 -9.00 1.24
C LEU A 134 -14.77 -7.50 1.38
N HIS A 135 -13.61 -7.04 0.90
CA HIS A 135 -13.20 -5.65 1.04
C HIS A 135 -14.06 -4.68 0.21
N MET A 136 -14.46 -5.08 -1.00
CA MET A 136 -15.38 -4.28 -1.82
C MET A 136 -16.77 -4.19 -1.19
N LEU A 137 -17.29 -5.28 -0.62
CA LEU A 137 -18.57 -5.27 0.09
C LEU A 137 -18.51 -4.29 1.26
N ALA A 138 -17.46 -4.34 2.08
CA ALA A 138 -17.30 -3.44 3.22
C ALA A 138 -17.36 -1.95 2.82
N LEU A 139 -16.67 -1.57 1.73
CA LEU A 139 -16.71 -0.20 1.22
C LEU A 139 -18.11 0.18 0.67
N ALA A 140 -18.78 -0.74 -0.02
CA ALA A 140 -20.12 -0.51 -0.56
C ALA A 140 -21.19 -0.36 0.53
N PHE A 141 -21.08 -1.15 1.61
CA PHE A 141 -21.91 -1.02 2.81
C PHE A 141 -21.64 0.29 3.55
N ALA A 142 -20.36 0.64 3.77
CA ALA A 142 -19.99 1.92 4.39
C ALA A 142 -20.55 3.13 3.63
N ASP A 143 -20.65 3.01 2.30
CA ASP A 143 -21.17 4.06 1.41
C ASP A 143 -22.71 4.02 1.25
N GLY A 144 -23.37 2.95 1.67
CA GLY A 144 -24.78 2.71 1.36
C GLY A 144 -25.04 2.76 -0.16
N ALA A 145 -24.12 2.21 -0.94
CA ALA A 145 -24.03 2.41 -2.39
C ALA A 145 -25.03 1.57 -3.20
N PHE A 146 -25.45 0.43 -2.65
CA PHE A 146 -26.44 -0.47 -3.26
C PHE A 146 -27.77 0.25 -3.52
N LEU A 147 -28.39 -0.05 -4.67
CA LEU A 147 -29.72 0.44 -5.03
C LEU A 147 -30.76 -0.03 -4.00
N ASN A 148 -30.75 -1.34 -3.72
CA ASN A 148 -31.57 -1.97 -2.72
C ASN A 148 -30.94 -1.80 -1.34
N GLU A 149 -31.77 -1.61 -0.32
CA GLU A 149 -31.30 -1.44 1.05
C GLU A 149 -31.11 -2.81 1.70
N PHE A 150 -29.84 -3.14 1.98
CA PHE A 150 -29.46 -4.30 2.76
C PHE A 150 -29.15 -3.86 4.19
N SER A 151 -29.84 -4.46 5.16
CA SER A 151 -29.61 -4.24 6.59
C SER A 151 -28.34 -4.95 7.07
N SER A 152 -27.93 -6.01 6.38
CA SER A 152 -26.72 -6.77 6.70
C SER A 152 -26.17 -7.52 5.46
N PRO A 153 -24.90 -7.97 5.49
CA PRO A 153 -24.31 -8.76 4.40
C PRO A 153 -25.02 -10.10 4.15
N GLU A 154 -25.61 -10.71 5.17
CA GLU A 154 -26.35 -11.98 5.09
C GLU A 154 -27.47 -11.93 4.05
N GLN A 155 -28.20 -10.81 4.00
CA GLN A 155 -29.33 -10.62 3.07
C GLN A 155 -28.94 -10.74 1.61
N ILE A 156 -27.67 -10.50 1.25
CA ILE A 156 -27.18 -10.71 -0.12
C ILE A 156 -27.20 -12.21 -0.47
N TYR A 157 -26.89 -13.07 0.49
CA TYR A 157 -26.83 -14.52 0.30
C TYR A 157 -28.18 -15.22 0.50
N GLU A 158 -29.20 -14.49 0.95
CA GLU A 158 -30.60 -14.95 1.01
C GLU A 158 -31.33 -14.77 -0.33
N ILE A 159 -30.75 -14.01 -1.27
CA ILE A 159 -31.33 -13.80 -2.59
C ILE A 159 -31.26 -15.09 -3.41
N GLU A 160 -32.43 -15.55 -3.88
CA GLU A 160 -32.53 -16.64 -4.83
C GLU A 160 -32.32 -16.15 -6.27
N VAL A 161 -31.50 -16.87 -7.04
CA VAL A 161 -31.35 -16.64 -8.48
C VAL A 161 -32.49 -17.36 -9.21
N PRO A 162 -33.40 -16.65 -9.92
CA PRO A 162 -34.51 -17.29 -10.60
C PRO A 162 -34.06 -18.33 -11.64
N SER A 163 -34.78 -19.44 -11.77
CA SER A 163 -34.41 -20.57 -12.64
C SER A 163 -34.30 -20.25 -14.14
N HIS A 164 -34.86 -19.13 -14.59
CA HIS A 164 -34.84 -18.69 -15.98
C HIS A 164 -33.72 -17.67 -16.29
N VAL A 165 -32.87 -17.33 -15.31
CA VAL A 165 -31.68 -16.49 -15.50
C VAL A 165 -30.43 -17.20 -14.98
N ASP A 166 -29.27 -16.83 -15.50
CA ASP A 166 -27.99 -17.41 -15.09
C ASP A 166 -27.38 -16.72 -13.85
N ARG A 167 -27.74 -15.45 -13.62
CA ARG A 167 -27.25 -14.64 -12.49
C ARG A 167 -28.20 -13.48 -12.15
N VAL A 168 -28.08 -12.97 -10.93
CA VAL A 168 -28.68 -11.69 -10.49
C VAL A 168 -27.56 -10.66 -10.30
N ARG A 169 -27.68 -9.49 -10.92
CA ARG A 169 -26.73 -8.37 -10.76
C ARG A 169 -27.21 -7.50 -9.60
N ILE A 170 -26.30 -7.05 -8.73
CA ILE A 170 -26.64 -6.15 -7.60
C ILE A 170 -26.36 -4.70 -8.03
N PRO A 171 -27.39 -3.89 -8.36
CA PRO A 171 -27.19 -2.57 -8.93
C PRO A 171 -26.80 -1.51 -7.89
N TRP A 172 -26.10 -0.46 -8.37
CA TRP A 172 -25.78 0.73 -7.59
C TRP A 172 -26.87 1.81 -7.69
N LYS A 173 -27.04 2.62 -6.63
CA LYS A 173 -27.81 3.87 -6.72
C LYS A 173 -27.18 4.78 -7.78
N ALA A 174 -28.02 5.44 -8.58
CA ALA A 174 -27.56 6.34 -9.67
C ALA A 174 -26.52 7.38 -9.18
N LYS A 175 -26.75 7.98 -7.99
CA LYS A 175 -25.83 8.97 -7.40
C LYS A 175 -24.42 8.46 -7.08
N TRP A 176 -24.23 7.13 -7.00
CA TRP A 176 -22.98 6.49 -6.66
C TRP A 176 -22.17 6.05 -7.88
N GLN A 177 -22.80 5.80 -9.02
CA GLN A 177 -22.16 5.24 -10.22
C GLN A 177 -20.91 6.02 -10.67
N ASP A 178 -20.95 7.35 -10.66
CA ASP A 178 -19.83 8.22 -11.06
C ASP A 178 -18.91 8.64 -9.89
N ARG A 179 -19.08 8.08 -8.69
CA ARG A 179 -18.22 8.36 -7.55
C ARG A 179 -17.05 7.38 -7.50
N ALA A 180 -15.90 7.89 -7.09
CA ALA A 180 -14.72 7.06 -6.86
C ALA A 180 -14.95 6.10 -5.70
N ILE A 181 -14.52 4.85 -5.85
CA ILE A 181 -14.54 3.86 -4.76
C ILE A 181 -13.46 4.24 -3.72
N PHE A 182 -12.25 4.51 -4.22
CA PHE A 182 -11.13 4.99 -3.42
C PHE A 182 -11.19 6.51 -3.29
N ARG A 183 -11.56 7.02 -2.13
CA ARG A 183 -11.81 8.44 -1.86
C ARG A 183 -10.74 9.02 -0.93
N SER A 184 -10.41 10.28 -1.18
CA SER A 184 -9.50 11.07 -0.35
C SER A 184 -10.19 11.59 0.91
N ILE A 185 -9.41 12.07 1.88
CA ILE A 185 -9.91 12.75 3.08
C ILE A 185 -9.74 14.26 2.91
N GLU A 186 -10.79 15.01 3.22
CA GLU A 186 -10.82 16.47 3.25
C GLU A 186 -11.08 16.95 4.68
N GLY A 187 -10.06 17.56 5.30
CA GLY A 187 -10.09 17.79 6.74
C GLY A 187 -10.14 16.47 7.49
N LEU A 188 -11.26 16.20 8.16
CA LEU A 188 -11.52 14.96 8.89
C LEU A 188 -12.58 14.07 8.22
N GLU A 189 -13.10 14.47 7.06
CA GLU A 189 -14.20 13.80 6.37
C GLU A 189 -13.72 13.04 5.14
N VAL A 190 -14.38 11.92 4.82
CA VAL A 190 -14.20 11.29 3.50
C VAL A 190 -14.80 12.19 2.44
N SER A 191 -14.02 12.55 1.42
CA SER A 191 -14.52 13.37 0.32
C SER A 191 -15.70 12.71 -0.38
N ALA A 192 -16.72 13.49 -0.70
CA ALA A 192 -17.90 13.01 -1.43
C ALA A 192 -17.56 12.56 -2.86
N SER A 193 -16.54 13.17 -3.48
CA SER A 193 -16.22 12.96 -4.90
C SER A 193 -14.72 12.89 -5.23
N LYS A 194 -13.83 13.42 -4.39
CA LYS A 194 -12.40 13.45 -4.74
C LYS A 194 -11.76 12.08 -4.55
N ALA A 195 -11.32 11.52 -5.67
CA ALA A 195 -10.60 10.26 -5.68
C ALA A 195 -9.28 10.33 -4.90
N LEU A 196 -8.88 9.19 -4.34
CA LEU A 196 -7.60 9.03 -3.66
C LEU A 196 -6.43 9.23 -4.64
N LYS A 197 -5.42 9.99 -4.22
CA LYS A 197 -4.24 10.26 -5.05
C LYS A 197 -3.18 9.18 -4.86
N TYR A 198 -2.55 8.79 -5.97
CA TYR A 198 -1.43 7.82 -5.97
C TYR A 198 -0.33 8.16 -4.96
N GLY A 199 0.03 9.44 -4.82
CA GLY A 199 1.07 9.88 -3.89
C GLY A 199 0.80 9.42 -2.45
N ARG A 200 -0.44 9.60 -1.96
CA ARG A 200 -0.82 9.20 -0.59
C ARG A 200 -0.72 7.70 -0.41
N THR A 201 -1.34 6.93 -1.30
CA THR A 201 -1.32 5.46 -1.25
C THR A 201 0.10 4.90 -1.36
N ARG A 202 0.97 5.52 -2.17
CA ARG A 202 2.38 5.17 -2.26
C ARG A 202 3.08 5.43 -0.92
N ASP A 203 2.86 6.57 -0.30
CA ASP A 203 3.50 6.92 0.96
C ASP A 203 3.06 5.95 2.08
N ASP A 204 1.80 5.50 2.08
CA ASP A 204 1.31 4.45 3.00
C ASP A 204 2.00 3.10 2.75
N LEU A 205 2.17 2.68 1.49
CA LEU A 205 2.93 1.46 1.15
C LEU A 205 4.40 1.55 1.59
N VAL A 206 5.03 2.72 1.41
CA VAL A 206 6.40 2.97 1.88
C VAL A 206 6.48 2.83 3.39
N ARG A 207 5.51 3.41 4.12
CA ARG A 207 5.41 3.30 5.58
C ARG A 207 5.29 1.85 6.04
N LEU A 208 4.37 1.08 5.44
CA LEU A 208 4.21 -0.36 5.75
C LEU A 208 5.51 -1.13 5.47
N GLY A 209 6.17 -0.85 4.35
CA GLY A 209 7.45 -1.46 4.01
C GLY A 209 8.54 -1.18 5.05
N ARG A 210 8.60 0.04 5.57
CA ARG A 210 9.54 0.39 6.65
C ARG A 210 9.19 -0.31 7.95
N ALA A 211 7.92 -0.32 8.34
CA ALA A 211 7.47 -0.95 9.57
C ALA A 211 7.72 -2.48 9.59
N LEU A 212 7.70 -3.12 8.41
CA LEU A 212 8.02 -4.54 8.24
C LEU A 212 9.52 -4.84 8.09
N GLY A 213 10.35 -3.80 8.11
CA GLY A 213 11.81 -3.90 8.03
C GLY A 213 12.34 -4.33 6.67
N TYR A 214 11.66 -3.96 5.58
CA TYR A 214 12.19 -4.19 4.23
C TYR A 214 13.42 -3.31 3.97
N ALA A 215 14.47 -3.93 3.42
CA ALA A 215 15.71 -3.24 3.06
C ALA A 215 15.45 -2.14 2.01
N LYS A 216 14.65 -2.51 1.00
CA LYS A 216 14.22 -1.62 -0.08
C LYS A 216 12.97 -0.81 0.31
N ILE A 217 12.86 0.40 -0.24
CA ILE A 217 11.60 1.16 -0.25
C ILE A 217 10.62 0.48 -1.20
N LEU A 218 9.51 -0.03 -0.66
CA LEU A 218 8.48 -0.70 -1.45
C LEU A 218 7.82 0.22 -2.47
N GLN A 219 7.51 -0.35 -3.64
CA GLN A 219 6.82 0.32 -4.72
C GLN A 219 5.69 -0.57 -5.23
N PHE A 220 4.59 0.03 -5.68
CA PHE A 220 3.53 -0.71 -6.37
C PHE A 220 4.03 -1.47 -7.62
N TYR A 221 5.14 -1.02 -8.21
CA TYR A 221 5.78 -1.74 -9.31
C TYR A 221 6.42 -3.07 -8.87
N ASP A 222 6.77 -3.23 -7.61
CA ASP A 222 7.30 -4.49 -7.08
C ASP A 222 6.18 -5.53 -7.00
N ILE A 223 4.99 -5.14 -6.54
CA ILE A 223 3.74 -5.94 -6.60
C ILE A 223 3.45 -6.36 -8.05
N ARG A 224 3.40 -5.37 -8.95
CA ARG A 224 3.14 -5.61 -10.38
C ARG A 224 4.13 -6.59 -11.01
N ARG A 225 5.42 -6.55 -10.65
CA ARG A 225 6.43 -7.46 -11.20
C ARG A 225 6.26 -8.87 -10.65
N GLY A 226 6.05 -9.02 -9.35
CA GLY A 226 5.81 -10.33 -8.72
C GLY A 226 4.61 -11.05 -9.35
N SER A 227 3.47 -10.36 -9.46
CA SER A 227 2.26 -10.91 -10.07
C SER A 227 2.36 -11.04 -11.59
N GLY A 228 2.95 -10.04 -12.26
CA GLY A 228 3.07 -10.01 -13.71
C GLY A 228 3.91 -11.14 -14.28
N LYS A 229 4.91 -11.61 -13.52
CA LYS A 229 5.68 -12.81 -13.84
C LYS A 229 4.79 -14.05 -13.93
N LYS A 230 3.93 -14.27 -12.92
CA LYS A 230 2.97 -15.40 -12.91
C LYS A 230 1.91 -15.30 -14.00
N LEU A 231 1.43 -14.08 -14.31
CA LEU A 231 0.32 -13.88 -15.24
C LEU A 231 0.74 -13.83 -16.72
N ASN A 232 1.91 -13.26 -17.05
CA ASN A 232 2.24 -12.91 -18.44
C ASN A 232 3.67 -13.25 -18.88
N GLY A 233 4.52 -13.84 -18.02
CA GLY A 233 5.82 -14.46 -18.35
C GLY A 233 6.95 -13.55 -18.88
N GLU A 234 6.68 -12.64 -19.82
CA GLU A 234 7.71 -12.07 -20.71
C GLU A 234 8.02 -10.58 -20.46
N TYR A 235 7.09 -9.82 -19.88
CA TYR A 235 7.23 -8.34 -19.75
C TYR A 235 7.63 -7.85 -18.34
N TYR A 236 7.80 -8.77 -17.39
CA TYR A 236 7.96 -8.46 -15.97
C TYR A 236 9.18 -9.16 -15.35
N MET A 237 10.33 -9.04 -16.02
CA MET A 237 11.58 -9.60 -15.52
C MET A 237 12.06 -8.86 -14.27
N THR A 238 12.20 -9.60 -13.18
CA THR A 238 13.01 -9.26 -12.00
C THR A 238 14.49 -9.40 -12.34
N ASP A 239 15.37 -8.85 -11.50
CA ASP A 239 16.82 -9.02 -11.68
C ASP A 239 17.25 -10.47 -11.40
N LEU A 240 16.60 -11.17 -10.48
CA LEU A 240 16.74 -12.62 -10.33
C LEU A 240 15.91 -13.35 -11.39
N ILE A 241 16.53 -14.29 -12.12
CA ILE A 241 15.83 -15.25 -12.97
C ILE A 241 15.14 -16.25 -12.06
N GLY A 242 13.83 -16.11 -11.89
CA GLY A 242 13.10 -16.99 -10.99
C GLY A 242 12.55 -18.26 -11.65
N ASN A 243 13.23 -18.77 -12.67
CA ASN A 243 13.04 -20.14 -13.17
C ASN A 243 14.15 -20.99 -12.56
N ASP A 244 13.85 -22.23 -12.19
CA ASP A 244 14.88 -23.16 -11.74
C ASP A 244 15.76 -23.60 -12.91
N THR A 245 16.82 -22.83 -13.16
CA THR A 245 17.75 -23.11 -14.25
C THR A 245 18.50 -24.42 -14.06
N GLN A 246 18.68 -24.88 -12.82
CA GLN A 246 19.37 -26.15 -12.56
C GLN A 246 18.48 -27.31 -12.97
N ALA A 247 17.21 -27.30 -12.56
CA ALA A 247 16.25 -28.32 -12.98
C ALA A 247 16.08 -28.32 -14.52
N ILE A 248 15.95 -27.14 -15.14
CA ILE A 248 15.78 -27.01 -16.59
C ILE A 248 16.97 -27.58 -17.37
N ILE A 249 18.20 -27.29 -16.95
CA ILE A 249 19.41 -27.63 -17.71
C ILE A 249 19.94 -29.03 -17.36
N PHE A 250 19.89 -29.41 -16.09
CA PHE A 250 20.47 -30.66 -15.59
C PHE A 250 19.45 -31.78 -15.40
N GLY A 251 18.16 -31.53 -15.63
CA GLY A 251 17.09 -32.54 -15.57
C GLY A 251 16.73 -33.01 -14.16
N GLY A 252 17.00 -32.19 -13.14
CA GLY A 252 16.60 -32.46 -11.75
C GLY A 252 15.15 -32.07 -11.45
N ASP A 253 14.67 -32.46 -10.27
CA ASP A 253 13.34 -32.07 -9.79
C ASP A 253 13.26 -30.54 -9.57
N PRO A 254 12.27 -29.84 -10.15
CA PRO A 254 12.14 -28.38 -10.00
C PRO A 254 11.93 -27.93 -8.56
N GLN A 255 12.81 -27.07 -8.05
CA GLN A 255 12.71 -26.41 -6.76
C GLN A 255 12.11 -24.99 -6.89
N THR A 256 10.97 -24.89 -7.57
CA THR A 256 10.34 -23.61 -7.91
C THR A 256 10.05 -22.73 -6.69
N ASP A 257 9.62 -23.33 -5.58
CA ASP A 257 9.31 -22.59 -4.34
C ASP A 257 10.57 -22.00 -3.71
N PHE A 258 11.67 -22.76 -3.70
CA PHE A 258 12.96 -22.28 -3.19
C PHE A 258 13.51 -21.14 -4.06
N VAL A 259 13.42 -21.26 -5.38
CA VAL A 259 13.82 -20.20 -6.32
C VAL A 259 12.96 -18.95 -6.16
N ASN A 260 11.65 -19.11 -5.94
CA ASN A 260 10.76 -17.99 -5.65
C ASN A 260 11.12 -17.33 -4.31
N MET A 261 11.41 -18.10 -3.26
CA MET A 261 11.88 -17.58 -1.98
C MET A 261 13.16 -16.75 -2.12
N MET A 262 14.14 -17.21 -2.90
CA MET A 262 15.36 -16.44 -3.21
C MET A 262 15.07 -15.12 -3.94
N GLY A 263 13.97 -15.05 -4.69
CA GLY A 263 13.55 -13.85 -5.42
C GLY A 263 12.76 -12.83 -4.60
N ARG A 264 12.39 -13.16 -3.35
CA ARG A 264 11.64 -12.27 -2.47
C ARG A 264 12.50 -11.10 -1.99
N LEU A 265 11.82 -10.04 -1.58
CA LEU A 265 12.48 -8.88 -1.01
C LEU A 265 13.05 -9.17 0.38
N GLU A 266 14.31 -8.78 0.58
CA GLU A 266 14.97 -8.87 1.89
C GLU A 266 14.26 -8.01 2.93
N ARG A 267 14.02 -8.61 4.10
CA ARG A 267 13.47 -7.93 5.27
C ARG A 267 14.04 -8.49 6.55
N HIS A 268 14.00 -7.70 7.61
CA HIS A 268 14.38 -8.13 8.95
C HIS A 268 13.55 -7.37 9.98
N GLY A 269 12.87 -8.08 10.89
CA GLY A 269 11.92 -7.46 11.83
C GLY A 269 12.54 -6.45 12.81
N LEU A 270 13.85 -6.55 13.05
CA LEU A 270 14.62 -5.60 13.89
C LEU A 270 15.28 -4.45 13.09
N ALA A 271 14.99 -4.32 11.79
CA ALA A 271 15.55 -3.22 11.02
C ALA A 271 15.05 -1.87 11.58
N PRO A 272 15.91 -0.82 11.62
CA PRO A 272 15.51 0.49 12.13
C PRO A 272 14.32 1.07 11.37
N THR A 273 13.29 1.49 12.09
CA THR A 273 12.09 2.14 11.53
C THR A 273 12.16 3.66 11.62
N GLU A 274 12.96 4.19 12.55
CA GLU A 274 13.19 5.60 12.79
C GLU A 274 14.63 5.87 13.25
N LEU A 275 15.01 7.16 13.28
CA LEU A 275 16.30 7.59 13.82
C LEU A 275 16.23 7.71 15.35
N THR A 276 17.33 7.38 16.02
CA THR A 276 17.48 7.68 17.45
C THR A 276 17.58 9.19 17.68
N GLU A 277 17.39 9.65 18.92
CA GLU A 277 17.52 11.09 19.23
C GLU A 277 18.96 11.59 19.01
N GLU A 278 19.97 10.74 19.23
CA GLU A 278 21.37 11.05 18.92
C GLU A 278 21.56 11.26 17.42
N GLN A 279 21.04 10.35 16.59
CA GLN A 279 21.12 10.46 15.13
C GLN A 279 20.34 11.68 14.60
N LYS A 280 19.19 12.00 15.21
CA LYS A 280 18.45 13.23 14.89
C LYS A 280 19.27 14.47 15.28
N GLN A 281 20.00 14.41 16.40
CA GLN A 281 20.85 15.49 16.84
C GLN A 281 22.06 15.68 15.91
N GLU A 282 22.72 14.61 15.47
CA GLU A 282 23.77 14.66 14.43
C GLU A 282 23.28 15.35 13.16
N VAL A 283 22.06 15.00 12.70
CA VAL A 283 21.46 15.67 11.54
C VAL A 283 21.22 17.15 11.83
N ARG A 284 20.72 17.50 13.02
CA ARG A 284 20.50 18.90 13.41
C ARG A 284 21.80 19.71 13.42
N ASP A 285 22.91 19.09 13.75
CA ASP A 285 24.23 19.74 13.83
C ASP A 285 24.99 19.75 12.49
N SER A 286 24.34 19.32 11.40
CA SER A 286 24.95 19.38 10.07
C SER A 286 25.30 20.82 9.67
N PRO A 287 26.44 21.04 8.99
CA PRO A 287 26.87 22.37 8.55
C PRO A 287 25.80 23.11 7.73
N GLU A 288 25.06 22.40 6.89
CA GLU A 288 24.05 22.97 6.01
C GLU A 288 22.80 23.44 6.77
N LEU A 289 22.40 22.75 7.85
CA LEU A 289 21.32 23.21 8.72
C LEU A 289 21.77 24.37 9.61
N LEU A 290 23.01 24.34 10.11
CA LEU A 290 23.58 25.46 10.86
C LEU A 290 23.64 26.73 10.01
N GLU A 291 24.08 26.64 8.75
CA GLU A 291 24.07 27.76 7.80
C GLU A 291 22.64 28.30 7.57
N CYS A 292 21.66 27.41 7.42
CA CYS A 292 20.26 27.83 7.27
C CYS A 292 19.75 28.57 8.53
N ARG A 293 20.10 28.09 9.74
CA ARG A 293 19.75 28.78 11.00
C ARG A 293 20.42 30.14 11.14
N GLN A 294 21.66 30.26 10.67
CA GLN A 294 22.36 31.54 10.63
C GLN A 294 21.62 32.55 9.73
N LYS A 295 21.26 32.15 8.50
CA LYS A 295 20.50 33.01 7.57
C LYS A 295 19.12 33.41 8.11
N ILE A 296 18.44 32.51 8.83
CA ILE A 296 17.20 32.85 9.54
C ILE A 296 17.44 33.92 10.59
N SER A 297 18.53 33.81 11.35
CA SER A 297 18.89 34.76 12.41
C SER A 297 19.26 36.13 11.81
N GLU A 298 20.03 36.16 10.73
CA GLU A 298 20.35 37.38 9.97
C GLU A 298 19.09 38.08 9.44
N ALA A 299 18.17 37.31 8.85
CA ALA A 299 16.88 37.84 8.39
C ALA A 299 16.05 38.43 9.53
N LEU A 300 16.06 37.81 10.72
CA LEU A 300 15.40 38.38 11.91
C LEU A 300 16.06 39.68 12.37
N VAL A 301 17.40 39.76 12.35
CA VAL A 301 18.14 40.98 12.70
C VAL A 301 17.80 42.12 11.73
N LEU A 302 17.71 41.84 10.43
CA LEU A 302 17.29 42.83 9.43
C LEU A 302 15.86 43.34 9.69
N LEU A 303 14.92 42.45 10.03
CA LEU A 303 13.56 42.86 10.39
C LEU A 303 13.53 43.75 11.64
N LYS A 304 14.35 43.43 12.65
CA LYS A 304 14.49 44.28 13.85
C LYS A 304 15.04 45.67 13.51
N LYS A 305 16.05 45.74 12.62
CA LYS A 305 16.60 47.02 12.12
C LYS A 305 15.56 47.85 11.36
N GLN A 306 14.60 47.20 10.70
CA GLN A 306 13.47 47.86 10.03
C GLN A 306 12.34 48.29 10.99
N GLY A 307 12.54 48.16 12.31
CA GLY A 307 11.59 48.58 13.34
C GLY A 307 10.56 47.53 13.76
N TYR A 308 10.64 46.30 13.25
CA TYR A 308 9.70 45.24 13.62
C TYR A 308 10.16 44.50 14.88
N ARG A 309 9.30 44.48 15.91
CA ARG A 309 9.57 43.78 17.19
C ARG A 309 9.62 42.26 17.06
N SER A 310 9.00 41.69 16.03
CA SER A 310 8.98 40.25 15.77
C SER A 310 8.71 39.94 14.29
N TYR A 311 9.01 38.70 13.86
CA TYR A 311 8.60 38.21 12.55
C TYR A 311 7.08 38.29 12.34
N VAL A 312 6.28 38.03 13.38
CA VAL A 312 4.82 38.10 13.29
C VAL A 312 4.35 39.51 12.96
N ALA A 313 4.96 40.53 13.56
CA ALA A 313 4.68 41.93 13.25
C ALA A 313 5.11 42.29 11.82
N ALA A 314 6.30 41.85 11.40
CA ALA A 314 6.78 42.04 10.03
C ALA A 314 5.85 41.37 8.99
N LYS A 315 5.39 40.15 9.27
CA LYS A 315 4.48 39.41 8.39
C LYS A 315 3.14 40.12 8.20
N LYS A 316 2.57 40.68 9.28
CA LYS A 316 1.34 41.49 9.20
C LYS A 316 1.50 42.73 8.31
N ALA A 317 2.71 43.29 8.26
CA ALA A 317 3.07 44.41 7.39
C ALA A 317 3.54 43.99 5.97
N GLY A 318 3.39 42.72 5.59
CA GLY A 318 3.82 42.21 4.28
C GLY A 318 5.34 42.08 4.11
N LYS A 319 6.12 42.12 5.19
CA LYS A 319 7.58 41.91 5.21
C LYS A 319 7.93 40.52 5.75
N GLY A 320 9.21 40.13 5.65
CA GLY A 320 9.71 38.85 6.19
C GLY A 320 9.78 37.70 5.19
N GLN A 321 9.74 38.00 3.89
CA GLN A 321 9.87 37.01 2.80
C GLN A 321 11.16 36.19 2.90
N ASP A 322 12.29 36.83 3.22
CA ASP A 322 13.58 36.15 3.38
C ASP A 322 13.60 35.20 4.57
N TYR A 323 13.03 35.62 5.72
CA TYR A 323 12.87 34.73 6.87
C TYR A 323 12.04 33.50 6.51
N GLU A 324 10.89 33.69 5.84
CA GLU A 324 10.01 32.58 5.45
C GLU A 324 10.69 31.65 4.43
N LYS A 325 11.43 32.21 3.47
CA LYS A 325 12.23 31.47 2.49
C LYS A 325 13.28 30.59 3.19
N HIS A 326 14.06 31.16 4.10
CA HIS A 326 15.09 30.41 4.83
C HIS A 326 14.50 29.38 5.78
N LYS A 327 13.38 29.68 6.45
CA LYS A 327 12.65 28.72 7.28
C LYS A 327 12.13 27.52 6.48
N LYS A 328 11.48 27.76 5.33
CA LYS A 328 11.02 26.69 4.43
C LYS A 328 12.18 25.83 3.92
N ARG A 329 13.32 26.46 3.60
CA ARG A 329 14.55 25.76 3.21
C ARG A 329 15.09 24.89 4.36
N LEU A 330 15.14 25.40 5.58
CA LEU A 330 15.56 24.65 6.77
C LEU A 330 14.67 23.42 6.96
N ASP A 331 13.34 23.58 6.96
CA ASP A 331 12.39 22.48 7.21
C ASP A 331 12.51 21.40 6.13
N SER A 332 12.66 21.81 4.87
CA SER A 332 12.80 20.89 3.74
C SER A 332 14.15 20.18 3.74
N LEU A 333 15.23 20.88 4.05
CA LEU A 333 16.57 20.31 4.16
C LEU A 333 16.67 19.33 5.32
N ARG A 334 16.09 19.67 6.47
CA ARG A 334 16.04 18.79 7.65
C ARG A 334 15.36 17.47 7.31
N LYS A 335 14.15 17.52 6.72
CA LYS A 335 13.43 16.30 6.30
C LYS A 335 14.24 15.47 5.30
N LYS A 336 14.93 16.12 4.36
CA LYS A 336 15.80 15.44 3.39
C LYS A 336 16.96 14.72 4.08
N LEU A 337 17.65 15.39 4.99
CA LEU A 337 18.80 14.83 5.71
C LEU A 337 18.38 13.70 6.67
N GLU A 338 17.28 13.87 7.42
CA GLU A 338 16.73 12.82 8.27
C GLU A 338 16.34 11.58 7.44
N SER A 339 15.66 11.78 6.30
CA SER A 339 15.31 10.67 5.40
C SER A 339 16.53 9.99 4.78
N GLN A 340 17.59 10.74 4.49
CA GLN A 340 18.83 10.20 3.95
C GLN A 340 19.57 9.39 5.02
N ARG A 341 19.72 9.95 6.23
CA ARG A 341 20.37 9.29 7.37
C ARG A 341 19.67 7.98 7.72
N LEU A 342 18.33 7.96 7.76
CA LEU A 342 17.57 6.74 8.03
C LEU A 342 17.80 5.67 6.95
N LYS A 343 17.87 6.09 5.68
CA LYS A 343 18.17 5.17 4.57
C LYS A 343 19.56 4.55 4.72
N GLU A 344 20.55 5.32 5.14
CA GLU A 344 21.92 4.86 5.38
C GLU A 344 21.98 3.87 6.55
N GLU A 345 21.28 4.15 7.66
CA GLU A 345 21.18 3.26 8.82
C GLU A 345 20.53 1.92 8.48
N ILE A 346 19.42 1.93 7.74
CA ILE A 346 18.77 0.71 7.27
C ILE A 346 19.73 -0.09 6.38
N ALA A 347 20.44 0.56 5.45
CA ALA A 347 21.39 -0.12 4.59
C ALA A 347 22.57 -0.72 5.38
N ALA A 348 23.11 0.00 6.37
CA ALA A 348 24.17 -0.49 7.24
C ALA A 348 23.72 -1.68 8.10
N PHE A 349 22.47 -1.64 8.58
CA PHE A 349 21.85 -2.75 9.31
C PHE A 349 21.80 -4.01 8.45
N HIS A 350 21.17 -3.95 7.27
CA HIS A 350 21.03 -5.12 6.40
C HIS A 350 22.37 -5.66 5.90
N LYS A 351 23.38 -4.81 5.73
CA LYS A 351 24.73 -5.23 5.36
C LYS A 351 25.40 -6.09 6.44
N THR A 352 25.08 -5.91 7.72
CA THR A 352 25.83 -6.50 8.83
C THR A 352 25.05 -7.51 9.65
N ILE A 353 23.71 -7.44 9.67
CA ILE A 353 22.87 -8.23 10.57
C ILE A 353 23.04 -9.75 10.37
N HIS A 354 23.11 -10.22 9.13
CA HIS A 354 23.26 -11.65 8.85
C HIS A 354 24.60 -12.22 9.33
N GLY A 355 25.69 -11.44 9.24
CA GLY A 355 26.98 -11.84 9.79
C GLY A 355 26.97 -11.92 11.32
N LYS A 356 26.28 -10.97 11.98
CA LYS A 356 26.09 -10.99 13.44
C LYS A 356 25.26 -12.18 13.90
N GLU A 357 24.17 -12.46 13.19
CA GLU A 357 23.29 -13.61 13.44
C GLU A 357 24.06 -14.93 13.33
N ILE A 358 24.83 -15.12 12.25
CA ILE A 358 25.68 -16.30 12.06
C ILE A 358 26.70 -16.43 13.20
N ALA A 359 27.37 -15.34 13.57
CA ALA A 359 28.33 -15.37 14.67
C ALA A 359 27.70 -15.76 16.02
N GLN A 360 26.49 -15.28 16.31
CA GLN A 360 25.74 -15.67 17.52
C GLN A 360 25.38 -17.16 17.49
N GLN A 361 24.90 -17.68 16.36
CA GLN A 361 24.55 -19.09 16.20
C GLN A 361 25.75 -20.02 16.30
N LEU A 362 26.90 -19.63 15.72
CA LEU A 362 28.16 -20.38 15.87
C LEU A 362 28.65 -20.40 17.32
N ASN A 363 28.29 -19.40 18.13
CA ASN A 363 28.54 -19.37 19.57
C ASN A 363 27.47 -20.09 20.41
N GLY A 364 26.55 -20.84 19.78
CA GLY A 364 25.52 -21.64 20.45
C GLY A 364 24.25 -20.90 20.83
N MET A 365 24.12 -19.61 20.50
CA MET A 365 22.88 -18.85 20.73
C MET A 365 21.88 -19.15 19.62
N LYS A 366 20.71 -19.68 19.98
CA LYS A 366 19.64 -19.93 18.99
C LYS A 366 18.76 -18.70 18.81
N PRO A 367 18.20 -18.50 17.60
CA PRO A 367 17.24 -17.44 17.36
C PRO A 367 16.00 -17.59 18.25
N THR A 368 15.50 -16.48 18.78
CA THR A 368 14.23 -16.43 19.51
C THR A 368 13.06 -16.61 18.54
N LYS A 369 12.04 -17.41 18.92
CA LYS A 369 10.86 -17.67 18.07
C LYS A 369 9.77 -16.58 18.14
N ASP A 370 10.01 -15.51 18.88
CA ASP A 370 8.97 -14.54 19.30
C ASP A 370 8.49 -13.57 18.20
N ALA A 371 9.06 -13.63 16.99
CA ALA A 371 8.74 -12.70 15.90
C ALA A 371 7.27 -12.76 15.40
N LEU A 372 6.53 -13.81 15.77
CA LEU A 372 5.14 -14.07 15.38
C LEU A 372 4.14 -14.01 16.56
N ALA A 373 4.54 -13.49 17.73
CA ALA A 373 3.61 -13.32 18.84
C ALA A 373 2.40 -12.45 18.41
N PRO A 374 1.17 -12.78 18.84
CA PRO A 374 0.00 -11.94 18.62
C PRO A 374 0.27 -10.51 19.09
N SER A 375 -0.27 -9.52 18.37
CA SER A 375 -0.22 -8.13 18.83
C SER A 375 -0.91 -8.04 20.20
N THR A 376 -0.21 -7.48 21.18
CA THR A 376 -0.75 -7.06 22.48
C THR A 376 -1.17 -5.59 22.46
N ASP A 377 -1.29 -4.99 21.28
CA ASP A 377 -1.54 -3.56 21.15
C ASP A 377 -2.99 -3.26 21.50
N GLU A 378 -3.19 -2.31 22.41
CA GLU A 378 -4.51 -1.76 22.71
C GLU A 378 -4.85 -0.69 21.65
N TYR A 379 -6.00 -0.86 20.99
CA TYR A 379 -6.49 0.09 19.99
C TYR A 379 -7.58 0.98 20.61
N GLU A 380 -7.54 2.29 20.32
CA GLU A 380 -8.52 3.26 20.84
C GLU A 380 -9.93 2.97 20.34
N LEU A 381 -10.07 2.53 19.08
CA LEU A 381 -11.35 2.19 18.48
C LEU A 381 -11.76 0.74 18.75
N GLU A 382 -12.97 0.55 19.28
CA GLU A 382 -13.58 -0.77 19.43
C GLU A 382 -13.71 -1.50 18.08
N GLU A 383 -14.10 -0.80 17.02
CA GLU A 383 -14.18 -1.39 15.67
C GLU A 383 -12.81 -1.88 15.17
N ARG A 384 -11.72 -1.23 15.59
CA ARG A 384 -10.36 -1.64 15.23
C ARG A 384 -10.01 -2.93 15.96
N THR A 385 -10.30 -3.02 17.26
CA THR A 385 -10.12 -4.22 18.08
C THR A 385 -10.94 -5.40 17.55
N GLU A 386 -12.20 -5.16 17.15
CA GLU A 386 -13.05 -6.18 16.52
C GLU A 386 -12.43 -6.72 15.23
N VAL A 387 -11.99 -5.84 14.32
CA VAL A 387 -11.36 -6.22 13.05
C VAL A 387 -10.07 -7.01 13.29
N VAL A 388 -9.23 -6.60 14.25
CA VAL A 388 -8.01 -7.33 14.64
C VAL A 388 -8.36 -8.73 15.13
N GLY A 389 -9.35 -8.84 16.02
CA GLY A 389 -9.81 -10.12 16.57
C GLY A 389 -10.30 -11.06 15.47
N LEU A 390 -11.14 -10.58 14.57
CA LEU A 390 -11.67 -11.38 13.46
C LEU A 390 -10.58 -11.86 12.49
N PHE A 391 -9.66 -10.98 12.07
CA PHE A 391 -8.55 -11.39 11.20
C PHE A 391 -7.55 -12.32 11.90
N SER A 392 -7.38 -12.18 13.22
CA SER A 392 -6.51 -13.08 14.01
C SER A 392 -7.13 -14.46 14.21
N GLN A 393 -8.47 -14.55 14.28
CA GLN A 393 -9.20 -15.82 14.41
C GLN A 393 -9.34 -16.57 13.08
N ALA A 394 -9.45 -15.86 11.95
CA ALA A 394 -9.74 -16.44 10.64
C ALA A 394 -8.81 -17.62 10.24
N PRO A 395 -7.48 -17.60 10.49
CA PRO A 395 -6.61 -18.73 10.16
C PRO A 395 -6.85 -20.01 10.96
N TYR A 396 -7.52 -19.92 12.12
CA TYR A 396 -7.80 -21.05 13.01
C TYR A 396 -9.17 -21.68 12.77
N VAL A 397 -9.96 -21.12 11.85
CA VAL A 397 -11.27 -21.65 11.48
C VAL A 397 -11.12 -22.94 10.68
N THR A 398 -11.90 -23.97 11.03
CA THR A 398 -11.75 -25.31 10.45
C THR A 398 -12.86 -25.68 9.47
N THR A 399 -14.01 -25.01 9.54
CA THR A 399 -15.16 -25.31 8.67
C THR A 399 -15.47 -24.19 7.67
N HIS A 400 -16.03 -24.56 6.53
CA HIS A 400 -16.48 -23.60 5.51
C HIS A 400 -17.61 -22.68 6.01
N GLU A 401 -18.45 -23.16 6.93
CA GLU A 401 -19.54 -22.36 7.50
C GLU A 401 -19.01 -21.31 8.48
N GLU A 402 -18.14 -21.70 9.41
CA GLU A 402 -17.50 -20.75 10.32
C GLU A 402 -16.70 -19.68 9.57
N LEU A 403 -16.01 -20.06 8.48
CA LEU A 403 -15.22 -19.12 7.68
C LEU A 403 -16.14 -18.12 6.97
N PHE A 404 -17.27 -18.60 6.48
CA PHE A 404 -18.30 -17.76 5.88
C PHE A 404 -18.92 -16.79 6.91
N GLN A 405 -19.26 -17.25 8.11
CA GLN A 405 -19.73 -16.39 9.19
C GLN A 405 -18.67 -15.35 9.59
N CYS A 406 -17.40 -15.74 9.63
CA CYS A 406 -16.29 -14.81 9.87
C CYS A 406 -16.19 -13.75 8.76
N ARG A 407 -16.35 -14.12 7.48
CA ARG A 407 -16.40 -13.18 6.35
C ARG A 407 -17.51 -12.15 6.53
N LEU A 408 -18.74 -12.56 6.84
CA LEU A 408 -19.88 -11.65 6.99
C LEU A 408 -19.69 -10.68 8.17
N LYS A 409 -19.16 -11.17 9.30
CA LYS A 409 -18.76 -10.34 10.43
C LYS A 409 -17.69 -9.32 10.03
N LEU A 410 -16.67 -9.75 9.29
CA LEU A 410 -15.61 -8.86 8.79
C LEU A 410 -16.15 -7.79 7.84
N VAL A 411 -17.06 -8.12 6.92
CA VAL A 411 -17.70 -7.13 6.03
C VAL A 411 -18.36 -6.04 6.87
N SER A 412 -19.14 -6.44 7.88
CA SER A 412 -19.84 -5.50 8.77
C SER A 412 -18.89 -4.68 9.63
N ALA A 413 -17.88 -5.30 10.24
CA ALA A 413 -16.89 -4.65 11.08
C ALA A 413 -16.04 -3.65 10.29
N LEU A 414 -15.56 -4.03 9.10
CA LEU A 414 -14.82 -3.14 8.20
C LEU A 414 -15.70 -2.00 7.67
N ALA A 415 -16.99 -2.23 7.40
CA ALA A 415 -17.91 -1.17 6.99
C ALA A 415 -18.11 -0.13 8.11
N ARG A 416 -18.24 -0.57 9.37
CA ARG A 416 -18.28 0.34 10.53
C ARG A 416 -16.97 1.09 10.71
N LEU A 417 -15.84 0.37 10.66
CA LEU A 417 -14.49 0.95 10.75
C LEU A 417 -14.26 2.02 9.68
N CYS A 418 -14.78 1.83 8.47
CA CYS A 418 -14.74 2.82 7.39
C CYS A 418 -15.44 4.15 7.71
N ASN A 419 -16.23 4.23 8.77
CA ASN A 419 -16.90 5.45 9.24
C ASN A 419 -16.26 6.05 10.48
N ARG A 420 -15.16 5.46 10.98
CA ARG A 420 -14.44 5.92 12.17
C ARG A 420 -13.25 6.82 11.86
N ARG A 421 -13.01 7.74 12.79
CA ARG A 421 -11.88 8.66 12.81
C ARG A 421 -11.16 8.49 14.12
N GLU A 422 -9.85 8.64 14.05
CA GLU A 422 -9.00 8.76 15.22
C GLU A 422 -8.39 10.16 15.14
N SER A 423 -8.46 10.89 16.26
CA SER A 423 -7.75 12.17 16.36
C SER A 423 -6.28 11.85 16.61
N PRO A 424 -5.35 12.27 15.72
CA PRO A 424 -3.92 11.98 15.89
C PRO A 424 -3.31 12.61 17.13
#